data_AF-A0A355IP68-F1
#
_entry.id   AF-A0A355IP68-F1
#
_cell.length_a   1.000
_cell.length_b   1.000
_cell.length_c   1.000
_cell.angle_alpha   90.00
_cell.angle_beta   90.00
_cell.angle_gamma   90.00
#
_symmetry.space_group_name_H-M   'P 1'
#
loop_
_entity.id
_entity.type
_entity.pdbx_description
1 polymer ?
#
loop_
_entity_poly.entity_id
_entity_poly.type
_entity_poly.pdbx_seq_one_letter_code
_entity_poly.pdbx_strand_id
1 'polypeptide(L)'
;MTYLVEDNLDNLTWSEQIFTRVIGGVDFLPSDNFMLSLGYNYRRVRELGIAQRTFFGGFSAGMLLRIKQMTAAASYARYHAGGNSLQMTLSFNASVFGL
;
A
#
# COMPACT_ATOMS: atom_id res chain seq x y z
N MET A 1 11.51 1.82 40.87
CA MET A 1 10.25 2.47 40.45
C MET A 1 10.28 2.69 38.95
N THR A 2 9.95 1.66 38.15
CA THR A 2 9.58 1.82 36.74
C THR A 2 8.53 0.76 36.40
N TYR A 3 7.36 0.90 37.01
CA TYR A 3 6.17 0.09 36.74
C TYR A 3 5.23 0.92 35.87
N LEU A 4 5.50 1.11 34.58
CA LEU A 4 4.59 1.82 33.65
C LEU A 4 4.82 1.47 32.17
N VAL A 5 4.96 0.18 31.78
CA VAL A 5 5.03 -0.16 30.34
C VAL A 5 4.12 -1.33 29.92
N GLU A 6 3.61 -2.14 30.84
CA GLU A 6 2.82 -3.34 30.44
C GLU A 6 1.29 -3.10 30.39
N ASP A 7 0.75 -2.11 31.13
CA ASP A 7 -0.71 -2.01 31.44
C ASP A 7 -1.55 -1.24 30.39
N ASN A 8 -0.96 -0.87 29.25
CA ASN A 8 -1.61 -0.06 28.21
C ASN A 8 -1.85 -0.82 26.89
N LEU A 9 -1.67 -2.14 26.87
CA LEU A 9 -1.98 -2.98 25.71
C LEU A 9 -3.39 -3.59 25.77
N ASP A 10 -4.01 -3.64 26.96
CA ASP A 10 -5.30 -4.30 27.18
C ASP A 10 -6.52 -3.36 27.12
N ASN A 11 -6.29 -2.04 27.00
CA ASN A 11 -7.35 -1.03 26.78
C ASN A 11 -7.44 -0.56 25.32
N LEU A 12 -7.09 -1.44 24.38
CA LEU A 12 -7.34 -1.18 22.97
C LEU A 12 -8.75 -1.62 22.63
N THR A 13 -9.58 -0.65 22.29
CA THR A 13 -10.95 -0.87 21.84
C THR A 13 -10.91 -1.90 20.71
N TRP A 14 -11.75 -2.93 20.75
CA TRP A 14 -11.83 -3.97 19.70
C TRP A 14 -11.88 -3.40 18.28
N SER A 15 -12.47 -2.21 18.11
CA SER A 15 -12.48 -1.42 16.88
C SER A 15 -11.08 -1.01 16.40
N GLU A 16 -10.20 -0.56 17.29
CA GLU A 16 -8.82 -0.16 16.96
C GLU A 16 -7.96 -1.34 16.51
N GLN A 17 -8.20 -2.53 17.06
CA GLN A 17 -7.53 -3.75 16.63
C GLN A 17 -7.92 -4.13 15.19
N ILE A 18 -9.18 -3.88 14.81
CA ILE A 18 -9.68 -4.11 13.44
C ILE A 18 -9.09 -3.09 12.47
N PHE A 19 -9.10 -1.79 12.79
CA PHE A 19 -8.54 -0.75 11.91
C PHE A 19 -7.04 -0.93 11.63
N THR A 20 -6.33 -1.59 12.55
CA THR A 20 -4.91 -1.94 12.34
C THR A 20 -4.73 -3.10 11.36
N ARG A 21 -5.79 -3.72 10.81
CA ARG A 21 -5.70 -4.81 9.82
C ARG A 21 -6.45 -4.51 8.52
N VAL A 22 -7.06 -3.34 8.41
CA VAL A 22 -7.79 -2.93 7.21
C VAL A 22 -6.87 -2.18 6.26
N ILE A 23 -6.89 -2.62 5.01
CA ILE A 23 -6.27 -1.95 3.86
C ILE A 23 -7.41 -1.56 2.93
N GLY A 24 -7.53 -0.27 2.64
CA GLY A 24 -8.51 0.23 1.69
C GLY A 24 -7.82 0.58 0.38
N GLY A 25 -8.46 0.28 -0.74
CA GLY A 25 -7.99 0.70 -2.05
C GLY A 25 -9.13 0.78 -3.05
N VAL A 26 -8.96 1.61 -4.07
CA VAL A 26 -9.86 1.70 -5.21
C VAL A 26 -9.04 1.52 -6.48
N ASP A 27 -9.55 0.66 -7.36
CA ASP A 27 -8.99 0.45 -8.69
C ASP A 27 -9.98 1.02 -9.70
N PHE A 28 -9.47 1.90 -10.56
CA PHE A 28 -10.20 2.51 -11.65
C PHE A 28 -9.71 1.96 -12.98
N LEU A 29 -10.63 1.40 -13.76
CA LEU A 29 -10.35 0.80 -15.06
C LEU A 29 -11.11 1.57 -16.16
N PRO A 30 -10.53 2.64 -16.72
CA PRO A 30 -11.12 3.36 -17.87
C PRO A 30 -11.28 2.50 -19.13
N SER A 31 -10.44 1.48 -19.28
CA SER A 31 -10.34 0.63 -20.46
C SER A 31 -9.66 -0.68 -20.09
N ASP A 32 -9.90 -1.74 -20.85
CA ASP A 32 -9.23 -3.04 -20.67
C ASP A 32 -7.70 -2.96 -20.78
N ASN A 33 -7.20 -1.87 -21.38
CA ASN A 33 -5.77 -1.62 -21.57
C ASN A 33 -5.17 -0.72 -20.48
N PHE A 34 -5.97 -0.12 -19.61
CA PHE A 34 -5.47 0.87 -18.66
C PHE A 34 -6.14 0.72 -17.29
N MET A 35 -5.33 0.64 -16.25
CA MET A 35 -5.76 0.56 -14.87
C MET A 35 -5.00 1.56 -14.03
N LEU A 36 -5.70 2.24 -13.15
CA LEU A 36 -5.16 3.14 -12.14
C LEU A 36 -5.59 2.61 -10.78
N SER A 37 -4.65 2.41 -9.86
CA SER A 37 -4.92 1.97 -8.50
C SER A 37 -4.54 3.05 -7.50
N LEU A 38 -5.37 3.25 -6.48
CA LEU A 38 -5.07 4.12 -5.34
C LEU A 38 -5.39 3.34 -4.07
N GLY A 39 -4.42 3.27 -3.15
CA GLY A 39 -4.51 2.50 -1.92
C GLY A 39 -4.09 3.31 -0.71
N TYR A 40 -4.66 2.98 0.44
CA TYR A 40 -4.33 3.57 1.73
C TYR A 40 -4.29 2.49 2.82
N ASN A 41 -3.12 2.34 3.43
CA ASN A 41 -2.85 1.33 4.45
C ASN A 41 -2.85 1.99 5.84
N TYR A 42 -3.87 1.71 6.66
CA TYR A 42 -4.05 2.33 7.99
C TYR A 42 -3.18 1.72 9.10
N ARG A 43 -2.80 0.45 8.90
CA ARG A 43 -2.02 -0.39 9.82
C ARG A 43 -0.66 0.18 10.27
N ARG A 44 -0.08 1.13 9.52
CA ARG A 44 1.28 1.64 9.75
C ARG A 44 1.37 2.72 10.83
N VAL A 45 0.27 3.36 11.23
CA VAL A 45 0.28 4.50 12.18
C VAL A 45 0.55 4.08 13.62
N ARG A 46 0.27 2.83 14.01
CA ARG A 46 0.32 2.38 15.43
C ARG A 46 1.60 1.63 15.82
N GLU A 47 2.37 1.10 14.87
CA GLU A 47 3.68 0.48 15.16
C GLU A 47 4.80 1.52 15.39
N LEU A 48 4.64 2.75 14.88
CA LEU A 48 5.54 3.88 15.11
C LEU A 48 5.13 4.62 16.40
N GLY A 49 5.35 3.97 17.55
CA GLY A 49 5.10 4.49 18.89
C GLY A 49 5.97 5.69 19.32
N ILE A 50 6.40 6.56 18.39
CA ILE A 50 7.22 7.74 18.72
C ILE A 50 6.74 8.98 17.95
N ALA A 51 6.10 9.89 18.69
CA ALA A 51 5.98 11.34 18.51
C ALA A 51 5.40 11.98 17.22
N GLN A 52 5.22 11.31 16.08
CA GLN A 52 4.64 11.97 14.89
C GLN A 52 3.55 11.14 14.21
N ARG A 53 2.30 11.51 14.53
CA ARG A 53 1.07 11.14 13.84
C ARG A 53 1.13 11.57 12.36
N THR A 54 1.80 10.79 11.52
CA THR A 54 1.78 11.05 10.08
C THR A 54 0.54 10.39 9.49
N PHE A 55 -0.57 11.13 9.47
CA PHE A 55 -1.84 10.72 8.84
C PHE A 55 -1.68 10.26 7.37
N PHE A 56 -0.58 10.60 6.70
CA PHE A 56 -0.31 10.30 5.28
C PHE A 56 0.71 9.18 5.04
N GLY A 57 1.13 8.43 6.07
CA GLY A 57 2.24 7.47 6.01
C GLY A 57 1.96 6.12 5.33
N GLY A 58 0.83 5.96 4.63
CA GLY A 58 0.40 4.68 4.06
C GLY A 58 -0.25 4.77 2.69
N PHE A 59 -0.07 5.89 1.98
CA PHE A 59 -0.62 6.09 0.64
C PHE A 59 0.19 5.34 -0.42
N SER A 60 -0.53 4.68 -1.33
CA SER A 60 0.01 4.02 -2.52
C SER A 60 -0.81 4.40 -3.74
N ALA A 61 -0.16 4.57 -4.88
CA ALA A 61 -0.77 4.79 -6.17
C ALA A 61 -0.08 3.90 -7.19
N GLY A 62 -0.82 3.30 -8.10
CA GLY A 62 -0.29 2.48 -9.18
C GLY A 62 -0.99 2.75 -10.49
N MET A 63 -0.30 2.43 -11.58
CA MET A 63 -0.83 2.47 -12.92
C MET A 63 -0.34 1.25 -13.70
N LEU A 64 -1.19 0.74 -14.58
CA LEU A 64 -0.89 -0.35 -15.49
C LEU A 64 -1.41 0.01 -16.87
N LEU A 65 -0.56 -0.15 -17.87
CA LEU A 65 -0.86 0.03 -19.28
C LEU A 65 -0.52 -1.26 -20.04
N ARG A 66 -1.50 -1.82 -20.72
CA ARG A 66 -1.36 -3.02 -21.57
C ARG A 66 -1.47 -2.64 -23.04
N ILE A 67 -0.37 -2.80 -23.76
CA ILE A 67 -0.25 -2.59 -25.20
C ILE A 67 -0.08 -3.95 -25.88
N LYS A 68 -1.19 -4.54 -26.36
CA LYS A 68 -1.23 -5.86 -27.01
C LYS A 68 -0.53 -6.96 -26.17
N GLN A 69 0.68 -7.34 -26.54
CA GLN A 69 1.50 -8.37 -25.90
C GLN A 69 2.40 -7.81 -24.78
N MET A 70 2.51 -6.48 -24.65
CA MET A 70 3.36 -5.83 -23.65
C MET A 70 2.49 -5.24 -22.53
N THR A 71 2.87 -5.45 -21.29
CA THR A 71 2.23 -4.81 -20.12
C THR A 71 3.31 -4.04 -19.36
N ALA A 72 3.12 -2.74 -19.22
CA ALA A 72 3.94 -1.88 -18.38
C ALA A 72 3.12 -1.50 -17.14
N ALA A 73 3.70 -1.60 -15.96
CA ALA A 73 3.10 -1.15 -14.73
C ALA A 73 4.10 -0.34 -13.91
N ALA A 74 3.61 0.67 -13.22
CA ALA A 74 4.39 1.45 -12.27
C ALA A 74 3.56 1.63 -11.02
N SER A 75 4.15 1.42 -9.85
CA SER A 75 3.50 1.66 -8.57
C SER A 75 4.41 2.44 -7.64
N TYR A 76 3.83 3.41 -6.97
CA TYR A 76 4.45 4.25 -6.00
C TYR A 76 3.77 4.02 -4.66
N ALA A 77 4.52 3.65 -3.65
CA ALA A 77 3.99 3.42 -2.32
C ALA A 77 4.90 4.04 -1.28
N ARG A 78 4.32 4.87 -0.42
CA ARG A 78 5.02 5.49 0.68
C ARG A 78 4.92 4.57 1.90
N TYR A 79 5.90 3.69 2.08
CA TYR A 79 5.88 2.66 3.13
C TYR A 79 6.46 3.10 4.48
N HIS A 80 7.36 4.10 4.53
CA HIS A 80 8.06 4.51 5.75
C HIS A 80 8.20 6.04 5.86
N ALA A 81 8.32 6.55 7.09
CA ALA A 81 8.58 7.96 7.39
C ALA A 81 9.84 8.53 6.71
N GLY A 82 10.77 7.66 6.28
CA GLY A 82 12.03 8.03 5.61
C GLY A 82 12.24 7.46 4.20
N GLY A 83 11.24 6.84 3.56
CA GLY A 83 11.47 6.17 2.27
C GLY A 83 10.22 5.95 1.43
N ASN A 84 10.25 6.51 0.22
CA ASN A 84 9.29 6.25 -0.84
C ASN A 84 9.74 5.01 -1.64
N SER A 85 8.84 4.08 -1.93
CA SER A 85 9.10 2.96 -2.83
C SER A 85 8.46 3.23 -4.17
N LEU A 86 9.28 3.20 -5.22
CA LEU A 86 8.82 3.21 -6.60
C LEU A 86 9.16 1.85 -7.20
N GLN A 87 8.16 1.16 -7.72
CA GLN A 87 8.28 -0.12 -8.42
C GLN A 87 7.85 0.07 -9.87
N MET A 88 8.64 -0.46 -10.79
CA MET A 88 8.34 -0.46 -12.22
C MET A 88 8.43 -1.90 -12.72
N THR A 89 7.45 -2.31 -13.50
CA THR A 89 7.31 -3.66 -14.04
C THR A 89 7.07 -3.56 -15.53
N LEU A 90 7.81 -4.35 -16.29
CA LEU A 90 7.59 -4.51 -17.72
C LEU A 90 7.47 -6.01 -18.00
N SER A 91 6.39 -6.40 -18.67
CA SER A 91 6.10 -7.78 -19.03
C SER A 91 5.83 -7.86 -20.51
N PHE A 92 6.39 -8.89 -21.14
CA PHE A 92 6.18 -9.18 -22.56
C PHE A 92 5.65 -10.60 -22.70
N ASN A 93 4.57 -10.74 -23.45
CA ASN A 93 4.00 -12.02 -23.80
C ASN A 93 4.53 -12.44 -25.17
N ALA A 94 5.43 -13.43 -25.17
CA ALA A 94 6.09 -13.93 -26.36
C ALA A 94 5.26 -14.99 -27.12
N SER A 95 4.07 -15.34 -26.64
CA SER A 95 3.23 -16.38 -27.25
C SER A 95 2.85 -16.05 -28.71
N VAL A 96 2.88 -14.76 -29.10
CA VAL A 96 2.69 -14.35 -30.50
C VAL A 96 3.74 -14.91 -31.47
N PHE A 97 4.89 -15.34 -30.98
CA PHE A 97 5.98 -15.91 -31.78
C PHE A 97 5.99 -17.44 -31.79
N GLY A 98 5.00 -18.10 -31.18
CA GLY A 98 4.89 -19.57 -31.18
C GLY A 98 5.87 -20.30 -30.25
N LEU A 99 6.36 -19.61 -29.19
CA LEU A 99 7.15 -20.17 -28.08
C LEU A 99 6.28 -20.43 -26.85
#